data_AF-A0A2N5KX83-F1
#
_entry.id   AF-A0A2N5KX83-F1
#
_cell.length_a   1.000
_cell.length_b   1.000
_cell.length_c   1.000
_cell.angle_alpha   90.00
_cell.angle_beta   90.00
_cell.angle_gamma   90.00
#
_symmetry.space_group_name_H-M   'P 1'
#
loop_
_entity.id
_entity.type
_entity.pdbx_description
1 polymer ?
#
loop_
_entity_poly.entity_id
_entity_poly.type
_entity_poly.pdbx_seq_one_letter_code
_entity_poly.pdbx_strand_id
1 'polypeptide(L)'
;MEEKEFKSGFVALVGRPNVGKSTLMNYLVGQKVAITSNKPQTTRNRISGIYTSDEMQVVFVDTPGIFKPHSKLDDYMDKASVSSLNDVDLVLFMVEPEEMGKGDQYIANLLKEVKVPVLLVINKVDEIHPNKLLPIMDSYHKLEGFKEILPISAAQGIGIEDLLKTIKEYLPVGPQYYGADQITDRPEYFVVAELIREQILRLTSQEVPHATAVAVDHMNTHQNGKLLIEATIYVEKDGQKGIIIGKGGKMLKQIGINSRQEIERLLGEKVNLRLWVKVQHNWRSDPNFLKRIGYDKKEL
;
A
#
# COMPACT_ATOMS: atom_id res chain seq x y z
N MET A 1 -18.63 -31.52 17.92
CA MET A 1 -17.56 -30.98 17.08
C MET A 1 -17.42 -29.54 17.54
N GLU A 2 -16.31 -29.18 18.16
CA GLU A 2 -16.03 -27.76 18.44
C GLU A 2 -15.98 -27.06 17.08
N GLU A 3 -16.86 -26.08 16.87
CA GLU A 3 -16.71 -25.16 15.74
C GLU A 3 -15.33 -24.54 15.88
N LYS A 4 -14.45 -24.76 14.90
CA LYS A 4 -13.15 -24.09 14.88
C LYS A 4 -13.40 -22.59 14.95
N GLU A 5 -12.93 -21.95 16.01
CA GLU A 5 -13.07 -20.50 16.17
C GLU A 5 -12.36 -19.79 15.01
N PHE A 6 -13.14 -19.12 14.17
CA PHE A 6 -12.63 -18.30 13.08
C PHE A 6 -12.25 -16.93 13.64
N LYS A 7 -11.02 -16.49 13.39
CA LYS A 7 -10.55 -15.19 13.85
C LYS A 7 -10.59 -14.17 12.73
N SER A 8 -11.03 -12.96 13.02
CA SER A 8 -11.00 -11.92 12.00
C SER A 8 -10.86 -10.53 12.58
N GLY A 9 -10.26 -9.64 11.81
CA GLY A 9 -10.12 -8.25 12.24
C GLY A 9 -9.32 -7.39 11.28
N PHE A 10 -9.23 -6.12 11.64
CA PHE A 10 -8.55 -5.08 10.90
C PHE A 10 -7.14 -4.88 11.47
N VAL A 11 -6.14 -4.83 10.60
CA VAL A 11 -4.74 -4.71 10.98
C VAL A 11 -4.12 -3.50 10.29
N ALA A 12 -3.66 -2.52 11.05
CA ALA A 12 -3.02 -1.34 10.49
C ALA A 12 -1.53 -1.60 10.20
N LEU A 13 -1.09 -1.28 8.98
CA LEU A 13 0.32 -1.21 8.65
C LEU A 13 0.84 0.21 8.87
N VAL A 14 1.73 0.39 9.85
CA VAL A 14 2.27 1.70 10.24
C VAL A 14 3.78 1.69 10.09
N GLY A 15 4.37 2.81 9.68
CA GLY A 15 5.82 2.96 9.61
C GLY A 15 6.25 4.00 8.59
N ARG A 16 7.53 4.33 8.58
CA ARG A 16 8.11 5.31 7.64
C ARG A 16 7.83 4.91 6.18
N PRO A 17 7.89 5.86 5.22
CA PRO A 17 7.92 5.50 3.80
C PRO A 17 9.03 4.47 3.49
N ASN A 18 8.81 3.62 2.49
CA ASN A 18 9.78 2.63 1.97
C ASN A 18 10.21 1.46 2.88
N VAL A 19 9.69 1.35 4.11
CA VAL A 19 9.94 0.20 5.02
C VAL A 19 9.36 -1.14 4.52
N GLY A 20 8.57 -1.12 3.44
CA GLY A 20 8.05 -2.31 2.78
C GLY A 20 6.62 -2.72 3.17
N LYS A 21 5.80 -1.80 3.67
CA LYS A 21 4.36 -2.04 3.98
C LYS A 21 3.59 -2.66 2.81
N SER A 22 3.63 -2.02 1.64
CA SER A 22 2.94 -2.53 0.44
C SER A 22 3.56 -3.83 -0.07
N THR A 23 4.87 -4.04 0.13
CA THR A 23 5.53 -5.32 -0.21
C THR A 23 4.99 -6.45 0.66
N LEU A 24 4.88 -6.23 1.97
CA LEU A 24 4.28 -7.20 2.90
C LEU A 24 2.84 -7.49 2.53
N MET A 25 2.03 -6.44 2.30
CA MET A 25 0.63 -6.60 1.93
C MET A 25 0.47 -7.42 0.64
N ASN A 26 1.22 -7.11 -0.41
CA ASN A 26 1.19 -7.86 -1.66
C ASN A 26 1.66 -9.31 -1.48
N TYR A 27 2.66 -9.55 -0.63
CA TYR A 27 3.14 -10.91 -0.34
C TYR A 27 2.05 -11.73 0.34
N LEU A 28 1.43 -11.17 1.40
CA LEU A 28 0.40 -11.86 2.18
C LEU A 28 -0.83 -12.16 1.34
N VAL A 29 -1.29 -11.19 0.56
CA VAL A 29 -2.44 -11.33 -0.34
C VAL A 29 -2.13 -12.22 -1.55
N GLY A 30 -0.85 -12.48 -1.85
CA GLY A 30 -0.41 -13.30 -2.97
C GLY A 30 -0.55 -12.61 -4.34
N GLN A 31 -1.01 -11.36 -4.38
CA GLN A 31 -1.19 -10.57 -5.58
C GLN A 31 -0.80 -9.11 -5.36
N LYS A 32 -0.50 -8.40 -6.45
CA LYS A 32 -0.07 -7.01 -6.42
C LYS A 32 -1.25 -6.04 -6.36
N VAL A 33 -1.89 -5.96 -5.18
CA VAL A 33 -3.05 -5.08 -4.92
C VAL A 33 -2.66 -3.64 -4.57
N ALA A 34 -1.46 -3.44 -4.02
CA ALA A 34 -0.92 -2.10 -3.75
C ALA A 34 0.37 -1.83 -4.51
N ILE A 35 0.54 -0.59 -4.91
CA ILE A 35 1.71 -0.19 -5.67
C ILE A 35 2.94 0.01 -4.79
N THR A 36 4.11 -0.24 -5.36
CA THR A 36 5.40 -0.09 -4.68
C THR A 36 6.30 0.89 -5.43
N SER A 37 6.94 1.81 -4.72
CA SER A 37 7.90 2.72 -5.35
C SER A 37 8.85 3.27 -4.28
N ASN A 38 10.10 3.48 -4.66
CA ASN A 38 11.12 4.07 -3.78
C ASN A 38 10.88 5.57 -3.52
N LYS A 39 9.91 6.17 -4.21
CA LYS A 39 9.55 7.58 -4.03
C LYS A 39 8.63 7.75 -2.83
N PRO A 40 8.82 8.83 -2.04
CA PRO A 40 7.87 9.17 -0.98
C PRO A 40 6.47 9.43 -1.57
N GLN A 41 5.44 9.33 -0.74
CA GLN A 41 4.04 9.59 -1.13
C GLN A 41 3.52 8.66 -2.26
N THR A 42 3.95 7.40 -2.23
CA THR A 42 3.53 6.39 -3.21
C THR A 42 2.04 6.04 -3.03
N THR A 43 1.54 5.80 -1.82
CA THR A 43 0.11 5.57 -1.55
C THR A 43 -0.66 6.88 -1.45
N ARG A 44 -1.73 7.04 -2.24
CA ARG A 44 -2.69 8.16 -2.12
C ARG A 44 -4.10 7.71 -1.77
N ASN A 45 -4.40 6.45 -2.02
CA ASN A 45 -5.69 5.85 -1.82
C ASN A 45 -5.57 4.73 -0.80
N ARG A 46 -6.50 4.66 0.15
CA ARG A 46 -6.59 3.53 1.07
C ARG A 46 -7.07 2.33 0.27
N ILE A 47 -6.15 1.40 0.01
CA ILE A 47 -6.45 0.07 -0.53
C ILE A 47 -6.29 -0.89 0.63
N SER A 48 -7.36 -1.63 0.95
CA SER A 48 -7.25 -2.70 1.93
C SER A 48 -6.74 -3.95 1.25
N GLY A 49 -5.75 -4.61 1.85
CA GLY A 49 -5.32 -5.96 1.46
C GLY A 49 -6.05 -6.99 2.31
N ILE A 50 -6.68 -7.98 1.69
CA ILE A 50 -7.47 -8.97 2.40
C ILE A 50 -6.76 -10.32 2.29
N TYR A 51 -6.31 -10.85 3.43
CA TYR A 51 -5.79 -12.19 3.55
C TYR A 51 -6.86 -13.08 4.18
N THR A 52 -7.23 -14.17 3.52
CA THR A 52 -8.19 -15.15 4.04
C THR A 52 -7.56 -16.54 4.05
N SER A 53 -7.71 -17.25 5.15
CA SER A 53 -7.43 -18.68 5.28
C SER A 53 -8.63 -19.39 5.91
N ASP A 54 -8.56 -20.72 6.03
CA ASP A 54 -9.62 -21.50 6.68
C ASP A 54 -9.83 -21.16 8.17
N GLU A 55 -8.85 -20.48 8.79
CA GLU A 55 -8.85 -20.23 10.24
C GLU A 55 -8.89 -18.75 10.60
N MET A 56 -8.63 -17.84 9.65
CA MET A 56 -8.75 -16.41 9.89
C MET A 56 -8.94 -15.55 8.64
N GLN A 57 -9.46 -14.34 8.83
CA GLN A 57 -9.41 -13.27 7.84
C GLN A 57 -8.77 -12.00 8.42
N VAL A 58 -7.74 -11.51 7.74
CA VAL A 58 -7.01 -10.30 8.11
C VAL A 58 -7.27 -9.23 7.06
N VAL A 59 -7.86 -8.10 7.49
CA VAL A 59 -8.07 -6.93 6.63
C VAL A 59 -6.98 -5.92 6.93
N PHE A 60 -5.93 -5.89 6.11
CA PHE A 60 -4.87 -4.91 6.22
C PHE A 60 -5.38 -3.55 5.77
N VAL A 61 -5.42 -2.59 6.70
CA VAL A 61 -5.76 -1.21 6.38
C VAL A 61 -4.47 -0.42 6.15
N ASP A 62 -4.32 0.13 4.95
CA ASP A 62 -3.19 0.99 4.64
C ASP A 62 -3.42 2.36 5.31
N THR A 63 -2.68 2.64 6.38
CA THR A 63 -2.61 3.99 6.93
C THR A 63 -1.53 4.75 6.16
N PRO A 64 -1.81 5.97 5.67
CA PRO A 64 -0.77 6.82 5.08
C PRO A 64 0.44 6.85 6.02
N GLY A 65 1.64 6.59 5.50
CA GLY A 65 2.83 6.45 6.35
C GLY A 65 3.02 7.66 7.25
N ILE A 66 2.94 7.46 8.56
CA ILE A 66 3.09 8.51 9.57
C ILE A 66 4.52 9.07 9.47
N PHE A 67 4.65 10.38 9.31
CA PHE A 67 5.93 11.07 9.23
C PHE A 67 5.95 12.22 10.24
N LYS A 68 7.15 12.71 10.60
CA LYS A 68 7.25 13.83 11.52
C LYS A 68 6.71 15.12 10.86
N PRO A 69 5.76 15.83 11.49
CA PRO A 69 5.09 16.97 10.89
C PRO A 69 6.07 18.14 10.67
N HIS A 70 5.95 18.82 9.53
CA HIS A 70 6.72 20.04 9.22
C HIS A 70 5.87 21.31 9.37
N SER A 71 4.56 21.16 9.60
CA SER A 71 3.59 22.23 9.80
C SER A 71 2.52 21.86 10.84
N LYS A 72 1.71 22.85 11.27
CA LYS A 72 0.58 22.61 12.20
C LYS A 72 -0.56 21.80 11.58
N LEU A 73 -0.70 21.82 10.26
CA LEU A 73 -1.68 20.98 9.55
C LEU A 73 -1.25 19.51 9.60
N ASP A 74 0.04 19.26 9.43
CA ASP A 74 0.62 17.91 9.54
C ASP A 74 0.41 17.36 10.96
N ASP A 75 0.62 18.15 12.02
CA ASP A 75 0.39 17.73 13.42
C ASP A 75 -1.08 17.36 13.70
N TYR A 76 -2.03 18.06 13.07
CA TYR A 76 -3.46 17.72 13.15
C TYR A 76 -3.78 16.42 12.39
N MET A 77 -3.20 16.23 11.20
CA MET A 77 -3.35 15.01 10.41
C MET A 77 -2.71 13.79 11.11
N ASP A 78 -1.59 13.97 11.81
CA ASP A 78 -0.93 12.93 12.59
C ASP A 78 -1.78 12.51 13.79
N LYS A 79 -2.34 13.47 14.54
CA LYS A 79 -3.24 13.16 15.67
C LYS A 79 -4.53 12.47 15.23
N ALA A 80 -5.11 12.90 14.11
CA ALA A 80 -6.26 12.21 13.52
C ALA A 80 -5.89 10.78 13.08
N SER A 81 -4.71 10.59 12.49
CA SER A 81 -4.21 9.28 12.06
C SER A 81 -3.92 8.34 13.23
N VAL A 82 -3.45 8.85 14.38
CA VAL A 82 -3.26 8.04 15.60
C VAL A 82 -4.59 7.66 16.22
N SER A 83 -5.58 8.55 16.21
CA SER A 83 -6.92 8.21 16.73
C SER A 83 -7.57 7.06 15.96
N SER A 84 -7.41 7.01 14.63
CA SER A 84 -7.96 5.92 13.82
C SER A 84 -7.24 4.58 14.00
N LEU A 85 -6.06 4.56 14.62
CA LEU A 85 -5.42 3.30 15.04
C LEU A 85 -6.12 2.63 16.22
N ASN A 86 -7.02 3.32 16.94
CA ASN A 86 -7.82 2.69 17.98
C ASN A 86 -9.06 1.96 17.42
N ASP A 87 -9.36 2.12 16.14
CA ASP A 87 -10.49 1.47 15.48
C ASP A 87 -10.09 0.13 14.81
N VAL A 88 -8.81 -0.25 14.87
CA VAL A 88 -8.30 -1.53 14.37
C VAL A 88 -8.05 -2.51 15.51
N ASP A 89 -7.95 -3.81 15.22
CA ASP A 89 -7.71 -4.83 16.24
C ASP A 89 -6.22 -4.99 16.59
N LEU A 90 -5.33 -4.64 15.65
CA LEU A 90 -3.89 -4.82 15.77
C LEU A 90 -3.12 -3.79 14.93
N VAL A 91 -1.98 -3.32 15.43
CA VAL A 91 -1.05 -2.48 14.66
C VAL A 91 0.25 -3.24 14.40
N LEU A 92 0.68 -3.28 13.15
CA LEU A 92 2.02 -3.70 12.75
C LEU A 92 2.88 -2.47 12.50
N PHE A 93 3.79 -2.18 13.42
CA PHE A 93 4.78 -1.15 13.25
C PHE A 93 5.99 -1.70 12.48
N MET A 94 6.06 -1.36 11.20
CA MET A 94 7.10 -1.83 10.30
C MET A 94 8.30 -0.86 10.25
N VAL A 95 9.50 -1.43 10.39
CA VAL A 95 10.79 -0.72 10.31
C VAL A 95 11.76 -1.44 9.37
N GLU A 96 12.80 -0.73 8.94
CA GLU A 96 13.95 -1.32 8.25
C GLU A 96 14.93 -1.94 9.28
N PRO A 97 15.84 -2.83 8.84
CA PRO A 97 16.74 -3.57 9.73
C PRO A 97 17.96 -2.70 10.07
N GLU A 98 17.69 -1.56 10.71
CA GLU A 98 18.65 -0.58 11.16
C GLU A 98 18.37 -0.23 12.63
N GLU A 99 19.41 0.21 13.35
CA GLU A 99 19.23 0.74 14.71
C GLU A 99 18.23 1.90 14.70
N MET A 100 17.43 1.98 15.77
CA MET A 100 16.34 2.93 15.85
C MET A 100 16.78 4.38 15.59
N GLY A 101 16.24 4.95 14.52
CA GLY A 101 16.41 6.36 14.17
C GLY A 101 15.37 7.27 14.82
N LYS A 102 15.56 8.58 14.68
CA LYS A 102 14.62 9.61 15.19
C LYS A 102 13.21 9.48 14.62
N GLY A 103 13.09 9.03 13.36
CA GLY A 103 11.80 8.86 12.70
C GLY A 103 11.01 7.68 13.28
N ASP A 104 11.67 6.55 13.50
CA ASP A 104 11.03 5.39 14.12
C ASP A 104 10.68 5.67 15.59
N GLN A 105 11.58 6.35 16.32
CA GLN A 105 11.31 6.78 17.69
C GLN A 105 10.08 7.71 17.78
N TYR A 106 9.91 8.61 16.82
CA TYR A 106 8.73 9.49 16.77
C TYR A 106 7.44 8.67 16.62
N ILE A 107 7.39 7.75 15.65
CA ILE A 107 6.22 6.91 15.41
C ILE A 107 5.96 6.01 16.61
N ALA A 108 6.99 5.36 17.16
CA ALA A 108 6.85 4.50 18.32
C ALA A 108 6.30 5.25 19.55
N ASN A 109 6.70 6.50 19.77
CA ASN A 109 6.14 7.33 20.85
C ASN A 109 4.66 7.64 20.63
N LEU A 110 4.21 7.89 19.39
CA LEU A 110 2.80 8.05 19.08
C LEU A 110 2.00 6.76 19.34
N LEU A 111 2.60 5.61 18.99
CA LEU A 111 1.97 4.30 19.18
C LEU A 111 1.80 3.92 20.66
N LYS A 112 2.51 4.55 21.60
CA LYS A 112 2.27 4.35 23.04
C LYS A 112 0.90 4.84 23.51
N GLU A 113 0.29 5.76 22.78
CA GLU A 113 -1.05 6.28 23.09
C GLU A 113 -2.18 5.41 22.51
N VAL A 114 -1.83 4.44 21.66
CA VAL A 114 -2.77 3.52 21.03
C VAL A 114 -3.16 2.42 22.02
N LYS A 115 -4.45 2.11 22.12
CA LYS A 115 -4.99 1.15 23.10
C LYS A 115 -4.94 -0.30 22.64
N VAL A 116 -4.69 -0.53 21.35
CA VAL A 116 -4.69 -1.84 20.72
C VAL A 116 -3.27 -2.41 20.69
N PRO A 117 -3.08 -3.74 20.63
CA PRO A 117 -1.76 -4.34 20.59
C PRO A 117 -0.94 -3.83 19.41
N VAL A 118 0.35 -3.58 19.65
CA VAL A 118 1.33 -3.16 18.64
C VAL A 118 2.41 -4.23 18.53
N LEU A 119 2.61 -4.78 17.33
CA LEU A 119 3.73 -5.67 17.01
C LEU A 119 4.78 -4.90 16.24
N LEU A 120 6.05 -5.01 16.65
CA LEU A 120 7.15 -4.49 15.88
C LEU A 120 7.55 -5.51 14.80
N VAL A 121 7.61 -5.07 13.55
CA VAL A 121 7.98 -5.90 12.41
C VAL A 121 9.22 -5.32 11.76
N ILE A 122 10.36 -5.97 11.94
CA ILE A 122 11.64 -5.56 11.35
C ILE A 122 11.76 -6.23 9.99
N ASN A 123 11.50 -5.48 8.93
CA ASN A 123 11.47 -6.00 7.57
C ASN A 123 12.86 -5.96 6.90
N LYS A 124 12.99 -6.59 5.73
CA LYS A 124 14.20 -6.64 4.88
C LYS A 124 15.41 -7.28 5.56
N VAL A 125 15.20 -8.23 6.47
CA VAL A 125 16.31 -8.89 7.19
C VAL A 125 17.26 -9.67 6.26
N ASP A 126 16.85 -9.93 5.01
CA ASP A 126 17.69 -10.47 3.95
C ASP A 126 18.79 -9.50 3.46
N GLU A 127 18.66 -8.20 3.73
CA GLU A 127 19.63 -7.17 3.34
C GLU A 127 20.76 -6.99 4.36
N ILE A 128 20.70 -7.65 5.52
CA ILE A 128 21.68 -7.52 6.60
C ILE A 128 22.36 -8.83 6.96
N HIS A 129 23.57 -8.72 7.52
CA HIS A 129 24.24 -9.87 8.10
C HIS A 129 23.54 -10.29 9.42
N PRO A 130 23.29 -11.60 9.67
CA PRO A 130 22.56 -12.08 10.85
C PRO A 130 23.05 -11.54 12.19
N ASN A 131 24.37 -11.39 12.36
CA ASN A 131 24.99 -10.85 13.57
C ASN A 131 24.56 -9.41 13.92
N LYS A 132 23.98 -8.65 12.98
CA LYS A 132 23.46 -7.30 13.24
C LYS A 132 22.05 -7.29 13.83
N LEU A 133 21.30 -8.39 13.71
CA LEU A 133 19.87 -8.42 14.03
C LEU A 133 19.61 -8.20 15.54
N LEU A 134 20.38 -8.86 16.40
CA LEU A 134 20.20 -8.76 17.86
C LEU A 134 20.40 -7.31 18.38
N PRO A 135 21.48 -6.59 18.03
CA PRO A 135 21.60 -5.17 18.36
C PRO A 135 20.43 -4.30 17.89
N ILE A 136 19.92 -4.55 16.68
CA ILE A 136 18.79 -3.81 16.13
C ILE A 136 17.54 -4.08 16.97
N MET A 137 17.21 -5.33 17.24
CA MET A 137 16.06 -5.72 18.08
C MET A 137 16.14 -5.11 19.47
N ASP A 138 17.31 -5.14 20.10
CA ASP A 138 17.55 -4.54 21.43
C ASP A 138 17.33 -3.01 21.42
N SER A 139 17.71 -2.32 20.33
CA SER A 139 17.50 -0.87 20.21
C SER A 139 16.03 -0.47 20.27
N TYR A 140 15.13 -1.30 19.71
CA TYR A 140 13.69 -1.06 19.74
C TYR A 140 13.04 -1.60 21.01
N HIS A 141 13.49 -2.74 21.54
CA HIS A 141 12.98 -3.32 22.78
C HIS A 141 13.01 -2.31 23.93
N LYS A 142 14.05 -1.47 23.99
CA LYS A 142 14.23 -0.40 25.00
C LYS A 142 13.13 0.68 25.00
N LEU A 143 12.36 0.82 23.92
CA LEU A 143 11.25 1.78 23.91
C LEU A 143 10.05 1.31 24.73
N GLU A 144 9.96 0.01 25.01
CA GLU A 144 8.79 -0.65 25.61
C GLU A 144 7.49 -0.44 24.80
N GLY A 145 6.46 -1.25 25.06
CA GLY A 145 5.13 -1.08 24.46
C GLY A 145 4.82 -1.94 23.24
N PHE A 146 5.80 -2.67 22.70
CA PHE A 146 5.55 -3.72 21.70
C PHE A 146 5.19 -5.04 22.39
N LYS A 147 4.19 -5.75 21.85
CA LYS A 147 3.83 -7.09 22.33
C LYS A 147 4.79 -8.14 21.83
N GLU A 148 5.22 -8.02 20.58
CA GLU A 148 6.17 -8.93 19.92
C GLU A 148 7.13 -8.14 19.03
N ILE A 149 8.32 -8.71 18.79
CA ILE A 149 9.32 -8.21 17.84
C ILE A 149 9.62 -9.30 16.82
N LEU A 150 9.20 -9.09 15.58
CA LEU A 150 9.20 -10.10 14.51
C LEU A 150 10.14 -9.67 13.37
N PRO A 151 11.28 -10.34 13.18
CA PRO A 151 12.13 -10.14 12.03
C PRO A 151 11.58 -10.87 10.79
N ILE A 152 11.39 -10.15 9.68
CA ILE A 152 10.85 -10.71 8.43
C ILE A 152 11.61 -10.23 7.19
N SER A 153 11.44 -10.97 6.10
CA SER A 153 11.63 -10.45 4.75
C SER A 153 10.34 -10.62 3.97
N ALA A 154 9.61 -9.53 3.76
CA ALA A 154 8.43 -9.53 2.89
C ALA A 154 8.76 -9.89 1.43
N ALA A 155 9.99 -9.62 0.98
CA ALA A 155 10.39 -9.93 -0.39
C ALA A 155 10.72 -11.42 -0.58
N GLN A 156 11.33 -12.05 0.43
CA GLN A 156 11.79 -13.45 0.38
C GLN A 156 10.86 -14.43 1.10
N GLY A 157 9.84 -13.95 1.82
CA GLY A 157 8.94 -14.79 2.62
C GLY A 157 9.50 -15.23 3.98
N ILE A 158 10.65 -14.72 4.39
CA ILE A 158 11.28 -15.10 5.67
C ILE A 158 10.42 -14.58 6.83
N GLY A 159 10.10 -15.44 7.80
CA GLY A 159 9.35 -15.07 9.00
C GLY A 159 7.87 -14.75 8.79
N ILE A 160 7.32 -14.93 7.58
CA ILE A 160 5.92 -14.60 7.28
C ILE A 160 4.94 -15.56 7.96
N GLU A 161 5.28 -16.85 8.06
CA GLU A 161 4.45 -17.83 8.77
C GLU A 161 4.34 -17.49 10.26
N ASP A 162 5.46 -17.15 10.90
CA ASP A 162 5.50 -16.71 12.30
C ASP A 162 4.70 -15.41 12.50
N LEU A 163 4.82 -14.46 11.56
CA LEU A 163 4.02 -13.23 11.57
C LEU A 163 2.53 -13.53 11.51
N LEU A 164 2.07 -14.36 10.57
CA LEU A 164 0.66 -14.72 10.42
C LEU A 164 0.12 -15.45 11.65
N LYS A 165 0.90 -16.38 12.20
CA LYS A 165 0.56 -17.08 13.44
C LYS A 165 0.40 -16.08 14.59
N THR A 166 1.34 -15.15 14.73
CA THR A 166 1.29 -14.12 15.77
C THR A 166 0.07 -13.21 15.58
N ILE A 167 -0.20 -12.74 14.36
CA ILE A 167 -1.40 -11.93 14.05
C ILE A 167 -2.66 -12.68 14.50
N LYS A 168 -2.77 -13.97 14.15
CA LYS A 168 -3.90 -14.82 14.55
C LYS A 168 -4.09 -14.84 16.07
N GLU A 169 -3.02 -14.89 16.86
CA GLU A 169 -3.13 -14.91 18.33
C GLU A 169 -3.79 -13.65 18.88
N TYR A 170 -3.52 -12.48 18.29
CA TYR A 170 -4.07 -11.19 18.72
C TYR A 170 -5.42 -10.83 18.11
N LEU A 171 -5.84 -11.46 17.01
CA LEU A 171 -7.16 -11.19 16.42
C LEU A 171 -8.30 -11.75 17.28
N PRO A 172 -9.44 -11.05 17.36
CA PRO A 172 -10.63 -11.55 18.03
C PRO A 172 -11.30 -12.65 17.19
N VAL A 173 -12.18 -13.43 17.84
CA VAL A 173 -13.14 -14.28 17.14
C VAL A 173 -14.15 -13.37 16.44
N GLY A 174 -14.41 -13.61 15.16
CA GLY A 174 -15.25 -12.71 14.36
C GLY A 174 -15.76 -13.33 13.06
N PRO A 175 -16.65 -12.64 12.34
CA PRO A 175 -17.16 -13.12 11.06
C PRO A 175 -16.14 -12.93 9.94
N GLN A 176 -16.33 -13.63 8.83
CA GLN A 176 -15.65 -13.27 7.59
C GLN A 176 -16.30 -12.00 7.00
N TYR A 177 -15.53 -10.91 6.89
CA TYR A 177 -16.00 -9.60 6.41
C TYR A 177 -16.12 -9.53 4.88
N TYR A 178 -15.24 -10.24 4.17
CA TYR A 178 -15.14 -10.23 2.70
C TYR A 178 -15.17 -11.64 2.12
N GLY A 179 -15.50 -11.79 0.83
CA GLY A 179 -15.48 -13.09 0.14
C GLY A 179 -14.12 -13.81 0.27
N ALA A 180 -14.10 -15.13 0.24
CA ALA A 180 -12.87 -15.91 0.48
C ALA A 180 -11.80 -15.71 -0.61
N ASP A 181 -12.24 -15.38 -1.82
CA ASP A 181 -11.46 -15.05 -3.00
C ASP A 181 -11.16 -13.55 -3.12
N GLN A 182 -11.75 -12.72 -2.26
CA GLN A 182 -11.58 -11.28 -2.31
C GLN A 182 -10.25 -10.88 -1.66
N ILE A 183 -9.40 -10.26 -2.45
CA ILE A 183 -8.04 -9.84 -2.08
C ILE A 183 -7.92 -8.35 -1.75
N THR A 184 -8.92 -7.55 -2.13
CA THR A 184 -8.98 -6.11 -1.87
C THR A 184 -10.42 -5.62 -1.79
N ASP A 185 -10.65 -4.51 -1.09
CA ASP A 185 -11.93 -3.80 -1.02
C ASP A 185 -12.20 -2.92 -2.25
N ARG A 186 -11.22 -2.78 -3.17
CA ARG A 186 -11.32 -1.95 -4.36
C ARG A 186 -11.69 -2.76 -5.61
N PRO A 187 -12.49 -2.19 -6.54
CA PRO A 187 -12.72 -2.80 -7.84
C PRO A 187 -11.44 -2.97 -8.66
N GLU A 188 -11.38 -3.98 -9.53
CA GLU A 188 -10.18 -4.29 -10.33
C GLU A 188 -9.67 -3.10 -11.16
N TYR A 189 -10.58 -2.33 -11.78
CA TYR A 189 -10.22 -1.16 -12.58
C TYR A 189 -9.42 -0.12 -11.77
N PHE A 190 -9.63 -0.09 -10.45
CA PHE A 190 -8.90 0.79 -9.55
C PHE A 190 -7.46 0.32 -9.37
N VAL A 191 -7.26 -0.97 -9.11
CA VAL A 191 -5.94 -1.59 -9.00
C VAL A 191 -5.17 -1.42 -10.31
N VAL A 192 -5.85 -1.57 -11.46
CA VAL A 192 -5.29 -1.32 -12.79
C VAL A 192 -4.81 0.13 -12.95
N ALA A 193 -5.61 1.12 -12.53
CA ALA A 193 -5.21 2.52 -12.56
C ALA A 193 -3.94 2.76 -11.72
N GLU A 194 -3.87 2.14 -10.54
CA GLU A 194 -2.72 2.22 -9.65
C GLU A 194 -1.48 1.56 -10.25
N LEU A 195 -1.59 0.39 -10.87
CA LEU A 195 -0.47 -0.26 -11.56
C LEU A 195 0.11 0.62 -12.67
N ILE A 196 -0.73 1.33 -13.43
CA ILE A 196 -0.28 2.31 -14.43
C ILE A 196 0.45 3.48 -13.74
N ARG A 197 -0.12 4.00 -12.65
CA ARG A 197 0.48 5.09 -11.87
C ARG A 197 1.84 4.70 -11.30
N GLU A 198 2.01 3.45 -10.86
CA GLU A 198 3.30 2.92 -10.39
C GLU A 198 4.39 3.05 -11.47
N GLN A 199 4.06 2.74 -12.73
CA GLN A 199 5.01 2.88 -13.82
C GLN A 199 5.36 4.34 -14.09
N ILE A 200 4.40 5.25 -13.96
CA ILE A 200 4.67 6.69 -14.03
C ILE A 200 5.60 7.11 -12.89
N LEU A 201 5.34 6.67 -11.65
CA LEU A 201 6.21 6.94 -10.51
C LEU A 201 7.63 6.44 -10.76
N ARG A 202 7.80 5.24 -11.34
CA ARG A 202 9.13 4.66 -11.60
C ARG A 202 9.89 5.35 -12.72
N LEU A 203 9.20 5.73 -13.81
CA LEU A 203 9.84 6.19 -15.04
C LEU A 203 10.00 7.71 -15.15
N THR A 204 9.24 8.49 -14.37
CA THR A 204 9.33 9.96 -14.38
C THR A 204 10.15 10.47 -13.19
N SER A 205 10.36 11.78 -13.06
CA SER A 205 11.13 12.41 -11.97
C SER A 205 10.57 13.81 -11.66
N GLN A 206 11.14 14.48 -10.65
CA GLN A 206 10.75 15.84 -10.26
C GLN A 206 9.27 15.90 -9.84
N GLU A 207 8.51 16.90 -10.29
CA GLU A 207 7.13 17.12 -9.89
C GLU A 207 6.11 16.22 -10.62
N VAL A 208 6.50 15.66 -11.79
CA VAL A 208 5.61 14.86 -12.65
C VAL A 208 4.96 13.66 -11.93
N PRO A 209 5.71 12.80 -11.21
CA PRO A 209 5.14 11.67 -10.45
C PRO A 209 3.98 12.10 -9.56
N HIS A 210 4.11 13.25 -8.92
CA HIS A 210 3.14 13.73 -7.96
C HIS A 210 2.00 14.51 -8.63
N ALA A 211 2.19 15.06 -9.84
CA ALA A 211 1.17 15.81 -10.59
C ALA A 211 0.29 14.96 -11.50
N THR A 212 0.40 13.63 -11.40
CA THR A 212 -0.34 12.68 -12.24
C THR A 212 -1.48 11.99 -11.50
N ALA A 213 -2.54 11.70 -12.25
CA ALA A 213 -3.65 10.82 -11.88
C ALA A 213 -3.92 9.86 -13.03
N VAL A 214 -4.45 8.67 -12.73
CA VAL A 214 -4.86 7.70 -13.75
C VAL A 214 -6.33 7.34 -13.51
N ALA A 215 -7.12 7.31 -14.57
CA ALA A 215 -8.48 6.78 -14.54
C ALA A 215 -8.61 5.68 -15.61
N VAL A 216 -9.24 4.57 -15.25
CA VAL A 216 -9.68 3.57 -16.24
C VAL A 216 -11.04 4.01 -16.75
N ASP A 217 -11.11 4.34 -18.04
CA ASP A 217 -12.31 4.79 -18.72
C ASP A 217 -13.21 3.61 -19.11
N HIS A 218 -12.61 2.46 -19.45
CA HIS A 218 -13.34 1.28 -19.92
C HIS A 218 -12.55 -0.03 -19.66
N MET A 219 -13.20 -1.05 -19.08
CA MET A 219 -12.64 -2.37 -18.77
C MET A 219 -13.76 -3.43 -18.65
N ASN A 220 -14.31 -3.88 -19.78
CA ASN A 220 -15.39 -4.89 -19.76
C ASN A 220 -15.59 -5.61 -21.11
N THR A 221 -14.70 -5.43 -22.08
CA THR A 221 -14.91 -5.96 -23.44
C THR A 221 -13.66 -6.69 -23.93
N HIS A 222 -13.84 -7.92 -24.41
CA HIS A 222 -12.77 -8.67 -25.07
C HIS A 222 -12.76 -8.35 -26.57
N GLN A 223 -11.60 -7.95 -27.09
CA GLN A 223 -11.35 -7.77 -28.51
C GLN A 223 -10.22 -8.70 -28.94
N ASN A 224 -10.51 -9.58 -29.91
CA ASN A 224 -9.55 -10.58 -30.42
C ASN A 224 -8.94 -11.45 -29.31
N GLY A 225 -9.77 -11.90 -28.36
CA GLY A 225 -9.35 -12.75 -27.24
C GLY A 225 -8.51 -12.05 -26.17
N LYS A 226 -8.50 -10.71 -26.13
CA LYS A 226 -7.82 -9.92 -25.10
C LYS A 226 -8.78 -8.94 -24.46
N LEU A 227 -8.73 -8.79 -23.15
CA LEU A 227 -9.47 -7.75 -22.44
C LEU A 227 -8.97 -6.36 -22.89
N LEU A 228 -9.88 -5.53 -23.42
CA LEU A 228 -9.59 -4.14 -23.75
C LEU A 228 -9.67 -3.29 -22.49
N ILE A 229 -8.57 -2.59 -22.19
CA ILE A 229 -8.49 -1.60 -21.12
C ILE A 229 -8.14 -0.26 -21.73
N GLU A 230 -9.02 0.72 -21.53
CA GLU A 230 -8.82 2.11 -21.95
C GLU A 230 -8.64 2.97 -20.70
N ALA A 231 -7.51 3.67 -20.60
CA ALA A 231 -7.19 4.50 -19.44
C ALA A 231 -6.58 5.85 -19.82
N THR A 232 -6.97 6.90 -19.09
CA THR A 232 -6.46 8.26 -19.26
C THR A 232 -5.50 8.62 -18.13
N ILE A 233 -4.29 9.04 -18.48
CA ILE A 233 -3.32 9.70 -17.61
C ILE A 233 -3.59 11.20 -17.63
N TYR A 234 -3.93 11.76 -16.48
CA TYR A 234 -4.16 13.18 -16.29
C TYR A 234 -2.94 13.87 -15.69
N VAL A 235 -2.64 15.06 -16.19
CA VAL A 235 -1.58 15.95 -15.69
C VAL A 235 -2.11 17.37 -15.55
N GLU A 236 -1.42 18.23 -14.80
CA GLU A 236 -1.86 19.61 -14.54
C GLU A 236 -1.40 20.61 -15.61
N LYS A 237 -0.33 20.31 -16.34
CA LYS A 237 0.31 21.25 -17.30
C LYS A 237 0.74 20.57 -18.60
N ASP A 238 0.77 21.31 -19.70
CA ASP A 238 1.22 20.80 -21.01
C ASP A 238 2.67 20.32 -21.01
N GLY A 239 3.56 20.97 -20.24
CA GLY A 239 4.94 20.50 -20.08
C GLY A 239 5.01 19.09 -19.50
N GLN A 240 4.16 18.79 -18.51
CA GLN A 240 4.06 17.46 -17.90
C GLN A 240 3.49 16.44 -18.90
N LYS A 241 2.51 16.84 -19.71
CA LYS A 241 1.98 16.00 -20.80
C LYS A 241 3.09 15.64 -21.80
N GLY A 242 3.91 16.62 -22.16
CA GLY A 242 5.09 16.41 -23.01
C GLY A 242 6.08 15.40 -22.41
N ILE A 243 6.32 15.45 -21.10
CA ILE A 243 7.19 14.50 -20.39
C ILE A 243 6.60 13.08 -20.38
N ILE A 244 5.31 12.92 -20.07
CA ILE A 244 4.64 11.61 -20.06
C ILE A 244 4.62 10.98 -21.45
N ILE A 245 4.40 11.76 -22.50
CA ILE A 245 4.47 11.26 -23.89
C ILE A 245 5.93 10.91 -24.25
N GLY A 246 6.86 11.81 -23.93
CA GLY A 246 8.27 11.68 -24.28
C GLY A 246 8.55 11.83 -25.78
N LYS A 247 9.82 11.95 -26.14
CA LYS A 247 10.25 12.13 -27.55
C LYS A 247 9.76 10.98 -28.42
N GLY A 248 8.89 11.28 -29.39
CA GLY A 248 8.30 10.28 -30.29
C GLY A 248 7.39 9.26 -29.59
N GLY A 249 6.80 9.60 -28.44
CA GLY A 249 5.91 8.70 -27.70
C GLY A 249 6.63 7.59 -26.91
N LYS A 250 7.97 7.63 -26.82
CA LYS A 250 8.78 6.57 -26.19
C LYS A 250 8.44 6.35 -24.72
N MET A 251 8.20 7.42 -23.96
CA MET A 251 7.90 7.32 -22.53
C MET A 251 6.53 6.66 -22.31
N LEU A 252 5.50 7.15 -22.99
CA LEU A 252 4.15 6.59 -22.90
C LEU A 252 4.12 5.12 -23.36
N LYS A 253 4.87 4.78 -24.40
CA LYS A 253 5.02 3.39 -24.86
C LYS A 253 5.66 2.52 -23.77
N GLN A 254 6.70 2.99 -23.09
CA GLN A 254 7.34 2.24 -22.02
C GLN A 254 6.41 2.05 -20.81
N ILE A 255 5.71 3.11 -20.40
CA ILE A 255 4.67 3.04 -19.36
C ILE A 255 3.64 1.97 -19.72
N GLY A 256 3.12 1.99 -20.95
CA GLY A 256 2.13 1.01 -21.41
C GLY A 256 2.65 -0.42 -21.43
N ILE A 257 3.88 -0.65 -21.88
CA ILE A 257 4.50 -1.99 -21.90
C ILE A 257 4.60 -2.56 -20.47
N ASN A 258 5.17 -1.79 -19.54
CA ASN A 258 5.37 -2.24 -18.16
C ASN A 258 4.03 -2.44 -17.45
N SER A 259 3.09 -1.51 -17.63
CA SER A 259 1.77 -1.59 -16.99
C SER A 259 1.01 -2.82 -17.45
N ARG A 260 1.01 -3.10 -18.77
CA ARG A 260 0.36 -4.28 -19.32
C ARG A 260 0.90 -5.58 -18.74
N GLN A 261 2.21 -5.69 -18.53
CA GLN A 261 2.81 -6.90 -17.92
C GLN A 261 2.29 -7.15 -16.50
N GLU A 262 2.20 -6.11 -15.68
CA GLU A 262 1.70 -6.22 -14.31
C GLU A 262 0.19 -6.48 -14.28
N ILE A 263 -0.58 -5.85 -15.16
CA ILE A 263 -2.03 -6.06 -15.27
C ILE A 263 -2.35 -7.48 -15.74
N GLU A 264 -1.64 -8.02 -16.75
CA GLU A 264 -1.81 -9.41 -17.20
C GLU A 264 -1.51 -10.42 -16.07
N ARG A 265 -0.55 -10.12 -15.19
CA ARG A 265 -0.26 -10.95 -14.01
C ARG A 265 -1.37 -10.90 -12.98
N LEU A 266 -1.91 -9.71 -12.70
CA LEU A 266 -3.01 -9.51 -11.75
C LEU A 266 -4.27 -10.24 -12.22
N LEU A 267 -4.68 -10.05 -13.47
CA LEU A 267 -5.94 -10.56 -14.01
C LEU A 267 -5.86 -12.01 -14.47
N GLY A 268 -4.65 -12.56 -14.65
CA GLY A 268 -4.47 -13.92 -15.17
C GLY A 268 -4.85 -14.09 -16.65
N GLU A 269 -5.08 -13.02 -17.40
CA GLU A 269 -5.46 -13.06 -18.81
C GLU A 269 -4.71 -12.02 -19.67
N LYS A 270 -4.85 -12.11 -21.01
CA LYS A 270 -4.18 -11.21 -21.95
C LYS A 270 -4.94 -9.90 -22.11
N VAL A 271 -4.20 -8.79 -22.17
CA VAL A 271 -4.77 -7.44 -22.18
C VAL A 271 -4.32 -6.62 -23.40
N ASN A 272 -5.23 -5.82 -23.93
CA ASN A 272 -4.95 -4.73 -24.87
C ASN A 272 -5.11 -3.39 -24.13
N LEU A 273 -3.99 -2.83 -23.65
CA LEU A 273 -3.98 -1.57 -22.90
C LEU A 273 -3.81 -0.38 -23.85
N ARG A 274 -4.77 0.55 -23.83
CA ARG A 274 -4.70 1.84 -24.53
C ARG A 274 -4.60 2.98 -23.51
N LEU A 275 -3.62 3.85 -23.72
CA LEU A 275 -3.34 4.98 -22.83
C LEU A 275 -3.50 6.31 -23.57
N TRP A 276 -4.20 7.26 -22.96
CA TRP A 276 -4.26 8.66 -23.38
C TRP A 276 -3.61 9.57 -22.34
N VAL A 277 -3.15 10.75 -22.77
CA VAL A 277 -2.62 11.77 -21.87
C VAL A 277 -3.42 13.06 -22.06
N LYS A 278 -4.11 13.50 -21.01
CA LYS A 278 -4.94 14.71 -21.00
C LYS A 278 -4.44 15.70 -19.96
N VAL A 279 -4.52 16.99 -20.29
CA VAL A 279 -4.27 18.06 -19.32
C VAL A 279 -5.60 18.37 -18.64
N GLN A 280 -5.63 18.30 -17.32
CA GLN A 280 -6.72 18.77 -16.47
C GLN A 280 -6.12 19.74 -15.46
N HIS A 281 -6.33 21.04 -15.68
CA HIS A 281 -5.79 22.05 -14.78
C HIS A 281 -6.42 21.96 -13.39
N ASN A 282 -5.60 22.11 -12.35
CA ASN A 282 -6.02 22.16 -10.95
C ASN A 282 -6.91 20.99 -10.52
N TRP A 283 -6.72 19.81 -11.11
CA TRP A 283 -7.60 18.65 -10.88
C TRP A 283 -7.60 18.18 -9.43
N ARG A 284 -6.50 18.41 -8.69
CA ARG A 284 -6.40 18.12 -7.26
C ARG A 284 -7.37 18.93 -6.39
N SER A 285 -7.89 20.04 -6.91
CA SER A 285 -8.84 20.91 -6.22
C SER A 285 -10.27 20.74 -6.73
N ASP A 286 -10.49 19.88 -7.73
CA ASP A 286 -11.81 19.62 -8.34
C ASP A 286 -12.46 18.39 -7.69
N PRO A 287 -13.47 18.55 -6.80
CA PRO A 287 -14.08 17.44 -6.08
C PRO A 287 -14.80 16.44 -6.99
N ASN A 288 -15.37 16.90 -8.10
CA ASN A 288 -16.08 16.03 -9.05
C ASN A 288 -15.09 15.15 -9.81
N PHE A 289 -13.97 15.74 -10.21
CA PHE A 289 -12.90 15.01 -10.85
C PHE A 289 -12.24 14.01 -9.89
N LEU A 290 -11.94 14.43 -8.66
CA LEU A 290 -11.41 13.56 -7.61
C LEU A 290 -12.31 12.34 -7.40
N LYS A 291 -13.62 12.54 -7.23
CA LYS A 291 -14.57 11.44 -7.08
C LYS A 291 -14.56 10.50 -8.29
N ARG A 292 -14.52 11.04 -9.51
CA ARG A 292 -14.50 10.25 -10.74
C ARG A 292 -13.31 9.31 -10.84
N ILE A 293 -12.14 9.73 -10.35
CA ILE A 293 -10.92 8.92 -10.42
C ILE A 293 -10.68 8.12 -9.13
N GLY A 294 -11.70 8.01 -8.27
CA GLY A 294 -11.69 7.17 -7.06
C GLY A 294 -11.16 7.84 -5.80
N TYR A 295 -11.04 9.18 -5.77
CA TYR A 295 -10.80 9.95 -4.54
C TYR A 295 -12.15 10.48 -4.01
N ASP A 296 -12.86 9.72 -3.18
CA ASP A 296 -14.01 10.25 -2.43
C ASP A 296 -13.56 10.80 -1.07
N LYS A 297 -13.92 12.04 -0.76
CA LYS A 297 -13.63 12.68 0.55
C LYS A 297 -14.26 11.93 1.73
N LYS A 298 -15.28 11.08 1.49
CA LYS A 298 -15.89 10.26 2.54
C LYS A 298 -15.08 8.99 2.87
N GLU A 299 -14.10 8.65 2.04
CA GLU A 299 -13.24 7.45 2.18
C GLU A 299 -11.78 7.81 2.56
N LEU A 300 -11.49 9.10 2.75
CA LEU A 300 -10.22 9.63 3.27
C LEU A 300 -10.30 9.82 4.78
#